data_AF-A0AAW2ESY8-F1
#
_entry.id   AF-A0AAW2ESY8-F1
#
_cell.length_a   1.000
_cell.length_b   1.000
_cell.length_c   1.000
_cell.angle_alpha   90.00
_cell.angle_beta   90.00
_cell.angle_gamma   90.00
#
_symmetry.space_group_name_H-M   'P 1'
#
loop_
_entity.id
_entity.type
_entity.pdbx_description
1 polymer ?
#
loop_
_entity_poly.entity_id
_entity_poly.type
_entity_poly.pdbx_seq_one_letter_code
_entity_poly.pdbx_strand_id
1 'polypeptide(L)'
;MEAHLEELLEEDEGLHYQHQRRPIFRKDRHLSSALVTSEIEYMLLHKENPREVKREHRELLAHVESTRAQILHSKDFFSWAMVEWKNFSYNKESLTGLTSALRVAQEALRISTLNYTGMERLISISPNQELTILYNIKVNFDRVISEITYSHDFHQSYMLGQYKGDTYGTLHLLWKDDGICWLITHSHFVGLRDIYGSWFSTILYSMTNENKYPGFNLYEEVSRTLEAGKQLVSRFKQDAYSFLKVWPFLVIASILRDTEGKKEFSNQLIKDLTRYENTKIFRLATRKIATDIQAQLHLELTGLWKCFGHPDILMTESVNSWISKGTVMKPIDQEIPKLLAAAFRLEFSRQFYKDKKIWPRLYIGPTTPAKIKTSYINNTWGETPSNQWCPEDFFDTRFEKNLDFDYHIELSDLLSDKSIIPSLTQWIHEYDKQAHRTMYGFFPRGPSATSKSVIVHYLTQDSISVKEVLDIISKGDIPSEWRVMVAVPKEKEFKGTNARFYGKMTFEMRLFQTITEKNIAEGVFPYIKHQSMTMNEEQLLRTIQRMTTPSSLIIGDAYVFIVLDFSSWCTNFRYEFVFLFFTELDSLW
;
A
#
# COMPACT_ATOMS: atom_id res chain seq x y z
N MET A 1 43.91 -5.45 8.47
CA MET A 1 42.64 -6.19 8.37
C MET A 1 41.76 -5.54 7.32
N GLU A 2 41.53 -4.22 7.35
CA GLU A 2 40.88 -3.47 6.25
C GLU A 2 41.59 -3.64 4.89
N ALA A 3 42.91 -3.43 4.82
CA ALA A 3 43.65 -3.58 3.56
C ALA A 3 43.65 -5.01 2.98
N HIS A 4 43.43 -6.03 3.81
CA HIS A 4 43.39 -7.42 3.37
C HIS A 4 41.96 -7.87 3.01
N LEU A 5 40.95 -7.15 3.50
CA LEU A 5 39.55 -7.29 3.10
C LEU A 5 39.28 -6.61 1.75
N GLU A 6 39.95 -5.49 1.47
CA GLU A 6 39.92 -4.87 0.13
C GLU A 6 40.57 -5.78 -0.93
N GLU A 7 41.71 -6.40 -0.61
CA GLU A 7 42.42 -7.32 -1.52
C GLU A 7 41.63 -8.62 -1.80
N LEU A 8 40.94 -9.16 -0.77
CA LEU A 8 40.07 -10.33 -0.93
C LEU A 8 38.78 -10.04 -1.71
N LEU A 9 38.32 -8.79 -1.74
CA LEU A 9 37.16 -8.38 -2.54
C LEU A 9 37.55 -8.12 -4.01
N GLU A 10 38.82 -7.81 -4.29
CA GLU A 10 39.33 -7.61 -5.65
C GLU A 10 39.67 -8.93 -6.37
N GLU A 11 40.06 -9.99 -5.64
CA GLU A 11 40.50 -11.25 -6.26
C GLU A 11 39.36 -12.21 -6.70
N ASP A 12 38.11 -11.97 -6.28
CA ASP A 12 36.94 -12.81 -6.64
C ASP A 12 36.09 -12.24 -7.81
N GLU A 13 36.61 -11.24 -8.53
CA GLU A 13 35.90 -10.57 -9.64
C GLU A 13 35.96 -11.33 -10.98
N GLY A 14 35.22 -12.44 -11.07
CA GLY A 14 34.67 -12.95 -12.33
C GLY A 14 33.42 -12.19 -12.81
N LEU A 15 32.98 -11.17 -12.06
CA LEU A 15 31.88 -10.29 -12.38
C LEU A 15 32.43 -8.87 -12.47
N HIS A 16 32.76 -8.44 -13.68
CA HIS A 16 32.93 -7.02 -13.98
C HIS A 16 31.62 -6.28 -13.63
N TYR A 17 31.49 -5.83 -12.39
CA TYR A 17 30.64 -4.71 -12.06
C TYR A 17 31.28 -3.52 -12.76
N GLN A 18 30.85 -3.25 -14.00
CA GLN A 18 31.00 -1.92 -14.57
C GLN A 18 30.54 -0.96 -13.49
N HIS A 19 31.41 -0.06 -13.04
CA HIS A 19 31.03 1.07 -12.20
C HIS A 19 29.78 1.72 -12.82
N GLN A 20 28.60 1.34 -12.35
CA GLN A 20 27.35 1.91 -12.79
C GLN A 20 27.34 3.33 -12.22
N ARG A 21 27.72 4.24 -13.09
CA ARG A 21 27.90 5.67 -12.82
C ARG A 21 26.61 6.20 -12.22
N ARG A 22 26.65 6.70 -10.99
CA ARG A 22 25.47 7.20 -10.26
C ARG A 22 24.83 8.36 -11.04
N PRO A 23 23.52 8.34 -11.36
CA PRO A 23 22.85 9.50 -11.94
C PRO A 23 22.87 10.66 -10.93
N ILE A 24 23.45 11.79 -11.33
CA ILE A 24 23.76 12.93 -10.44
C ILE A 24 22.49 13.76 -10.12
N PHE A 25 21.49 13.74 -11.01
CA PHE A 25 20.37 14.69 -10.98
C PHE A 25 19.01 14.09 -10.59
N ARG A 26 18.92 12.78 -10.39
CA ARG A 26 17.69 12.14 -9.93
C ARG A 26 17.76 11.89 -8.42
N LYS A 27 17.45 12.93 -7.66
CA LYS A 27 17.18 12.77 -6.24
C LYS A 27 15.71 12.38 -6.11
N ASP A 28 15.41 11.27 -5.44
CA ASP A 28 14.04 10.84 -5.03
C ASP A 28 13.41 11.79 -3.99
N ARG A 29 13.66 13.09 -4.15
CA ARG A 29 13.12 14.13 -3.31
C ARG A 29 12.29 15.03 -4.21
N HIS A 30 11.06 14.59 -4.50
CA HIS A 30 9.91 15.51 -4.44
C HIS A 30 10.17 16.43 -3.25
N LEU A 31 10.20 17.75 -3.48
CA LEU A 31 10.59 18.77 -2.49
C LEU A 31 10.46 18.23 -1.06
N SER A 32 11.59 17.91 -0.44
CA SER A 32 11.59 17.24 0.84
C SER A 32 10.65 17.99 1.79
N SER A 33 9.75 17.20 2.35
CA SER A 33 8.36 17.48 2.70
C SER A 33 8.13 18.53 3.80
N ALA A 34 7.59 19.71 3.44
CA ALA A 34 6.43 20.37 4.11
C ALA A 34 5.86 21.51 3.26
N LEU A 35 5.54 21.20 2.02
CA LEU A 35 4.64 22.03 1.27
C LEU A 35 3.24 21.47 1.48
N VAL A 36 2.30 22.35 1.84
CA VAL A 36 0.86 22.04 1.85
C VAL A 36 0.39 21.79 0.41
N THR A 37 1.10 22.37 -0.56
CA THR A 37 0.85 22.27 -2.01
C THR A 37 1.81 21.28 -2.67
N SER A 38 1.46 20.83 -3.87
CA SER A 38 2.36 20.03 -4.71
C SER A 38 3.59 20.84 -5.17
N GLU A 39 4.65 20.14 -5.60
CA GLU A 39 5.85 20.77 -6.17
C GLU A 39 5.55 21.65 -7.39
N ILE A 40 4.63 21.20 -8.24
CA ILE A 40 4.18 21.94 -9.43
C ILE A 40 3.46 23.23 -9.02
N GLU A 41 2.51 23.15 -8.08
CA GLU A 41 1.79 24.33 -7.59
C GLU A 41 2.74 25.32 -6.93
N TYR A 42 3.67 24.83 -6.10
CA TYR A 42 4.68 25.67 -5.46
C TYR A 42 5.52 26.43 -6.50
N MET A 43 5.99 25.74 -7.54
CA MET A 43 6.77 26.36 -8.61
C MET A 43 5.96 27.41 -9.38
N LEU A 44 4.70 27.11 -9.72
CA LEU A 44 3.85 28.03 -10.47
C LEU A 44 3.49 29.29 -9.66
N LEU A 45 3.29 29.15 -8.34
CA LEU A 45 3.02 30.27 -7.44
C LEU A 45 4.19 31.26 -7.35
N HIS A 46 5.43 30.76 -7.44
CA HIS A 46 6.66 31.56 -7.28
C HIS A 46 7.36 31.86 -8.62
N LYS A 47 6.67 31.70 -9.76
CA LYS A 47 7.28 31.88 -11.09
C LYS A 47 7.86 33.28 -11.34
N GLU A 48 7.20 34.30 -10.81
CA GLU A 48 7.59 35.71 -10.95
C GLU A 48 8.81 36.09 -10.08
N ASN A 49 9.26 35.20 -9.19
CA ASN A 49 10.44 35.44 -8.36
C ASN A 49 11.48 34.32 -8.52
N PRO A 50 12.34 34.38 -9.56
CA PRO A 50 13.30 33.33 -9.85
C PRO A 50 14.30 33.04 -8.72
N ARG A 51 14.58 34.02 -7.85
CA ARG A 51 15.51 33.83 -6.72
C ARG A 51 14.95 32.89 -5.64
N GLU A 52 13.64 32.66 -5.66
CA GLU A 52 12.90 31.85 -4.71
C GLU A 52 12.74 30.38 -5.14
N VAL A 53 12.92 30.07 -6.42
CA VAL A 53 12.80 28.71 -6.94
C VAL A 53 14.16 28.05 -7.17
N LYS A 54 14.20 26.70 -7.10
CA LYS A 54 15.44 25.94 -7.37
C LYS A 54 15.95 26.23 -8.78
N ARG A 55 17.25 26.03 -9.00
CA ARG A 55 17.86 26.15 -10.34
C ARG A 55 17.08 25.35 -11.38
N GLU A 56 16.70 24.14 -11.02
CA GLU A 56 15.97 23.19 -11.86
C GLU A 56 14.61 23.74 -12.31
N HIS A 57 13.86 24.29 -11.36
CA HIS A 57 12.58 24.94 -11.60
C HIS A 57 12.71 26.22 -12.44
N ARG A 58 13.77 27.01 -12.20
CA ARG A 58 14.04 28.23 -13.00
C ARG A 58 14.29 27.91 -14.46
N GLU A 59 15.14 26.93 -14.74
CA GLU A 59 15.47 26.56 -16.12
C GLU A 59 14.22 26.05 -16.86
N LEU A 60 13.39 25.25 -16.19
CA LEU A 60 12.10 24.81 -16.72
C LEU A 60 11.14 26.00 -16.98
N LEU A 61 10.98 26.90 -16.00
CA LEU A 61 10.09 28.07 -16.14
C LEU A 61 10.55 29.00 -17.26
N ALA A 62 11.86 29.26 -17.37
CA ALA A 62 12.44 30.06 -18.45
C ALA A 62 12.18 29.41 -19.81
N HIS A 63 12.23 28.07 -19.90
CA HIS A 63 11.89 27.35 -21.12
C HIS A 63 10.41 27.55 -21.50
N VAL A 64 9.48 27.43 -20.53
CA VAL A 64 8.05 27.67 -20.74
C VAL A 64 7.76 29.12 -21.17
N GLU A 65 8.44 30.10 -20.56
CA GLU A 65 8.29 31.50 -20.93
C GLU A 65 8.81 31.80 -22.33
N SER A 66 9.97 31.25 -22.69
CA SER A 66 10.58 31.42 -24.02
C SER A 66 9.71 30.84 -25.14
N THR A 67 9.00 29.76 -24.86
CA THR A 67 8.09 29.08 -25.79
C THR A 67 6.68 29.67 -25.76
N ARG A 68 6.37 30.55 -24.80
CA ARG A 68 5.03 31.10 -24.54
C ARG A 68 3.98 30.00 -24.37
N ALA A 69 4.39 28.88 -23.80
CA ALA A 69 3.54 27.70 -23.69
C ALA A 69 2.48 27.86 -22.60
N GLN A 70 1.26 27.46 -22.90
CA GLN A 70 0.21 27.31 -21.89
C GLN A 70 0.40 25.98 -21.15
N ILE A 71 0.64 26.06 -19.84
CA ILE A 71 0.73 24.88 -18.96
C ILE A 71 -0.68 24.39 -18.61
N LEU A 72 -0.94 23.11 -18.89
CA LEU A 72 -2.13 22.40 -18.44
C LEU A 72 -1.93 21.81 -17.04
N HIS A 73 -3.03 21.70 -16.29
CA HIS A 73 -3.00 21.27 -14.89
C HIS A 73 -2.76 19.76 -14.76
N SER A 74 -1.72 19.35 -14.02
CA SER A 74 -1.32 17.93 -13.86
C SER A 74 -2.45 16.96 -13.51
N LYS A 75 -3.45 17.37 -12.73
CA LYS A 75 -4.62 16.56 -12.32
C LYS A 75 -5.45 16.00 -13.48
N ASP A 76 -5.41 16.64 -14.63
CA ASP A 76 -6.15 16.25 -15.82
C ASP A 76 -5.30 15.38 -16.78
N PHE A 77 -4.02 15.16 -16.45
CA PHE A 77 -3.07 14.46 -17.30
C PHE A 77 -3.48 13.03 -17.60
N PHE A 78 -3.84 12.23 -16.58
CA PHE A 78 -4.30 10.86 -16.82
C PHE A 78 -5.57 10.83 -17.65
N SER A 79 -6.54 11.72 -17.36
CA SER A 79 -7.78 11.84 -18.14
C SER A 79 -7.50 12.09 -19.62
N TRP A 80 -6.55 12.96 -19.94
CA TRP A 80 -6.11 13.21 -21.31
C TRP A 80 -5.40 12.01 -21.92
N ALA A 81 -4.45 11.40 -21.21
CA ALA A 81 -3.68 10.26 -21.68
C ALA A 81 -4.57 9.03 -21.95
N MET A 82 -5.68 8.87 -21.23
CA MET A 82 -6.68 7.81 -21.49
C MET A 82 -7.35 7.96 -22.87
N VAL A 83 -7.53 9.19 -23.35
CA VAL A 83 -8.12 9.49 -24.67
C VAL A 83 -7.07 9.34 -25.76
N GLU A 84 -5.89 9.90 -25.52
CA GLU A 84 -4.80 9.96 -26.49
C GLU A 84 -3.91 8.71 -26.52
N TRP A 85 -4.27 7.63 -25.83
CA TRP A 85 -3.35 6.52 -25.59
C TRP A 85 -2.69 5.96 -26.88
N LYS A 86 -3.43 5.89 -27.99
CA LYS A 86 -2.92 5.41 -29.29
C LYS A 86 -1.78 6.25 -29.83
N ASN A 87 -1.74 7.53 -29.51
CA ASN A 87 -0.80 8.50 -30.02
C ASN A 87 0.61 8.34 -29.41
N PHE A 88 0.72 7.64 -28.28
CA PHE A 88 2.02 7.26 -27.69
C PHE A 88 2.70 6.10 -28.44
N SER A 89 2.03 5.45 -29.38
CA SER A 89 2.54 4.32 -30.15
C SER A 89 3.35 4.72 -31.40
N TYR A 90 3.54 6.02 -31.69
CA TYR A 90 4.15 6.47 -32.95
C TYR A 90 5.61 6.03 -33.07
N ASN A 91 5.78 4.80 -33.55
CA ASN A 91 6.99 4.22 -34.07
C ASN A 91 6.53 3.23 -35.14
N LYS A 92 7.11 3.33 -36.33
CA LYS A 92 6.99 2.33 -37.41
C LYS A 92 7.82 1.09 -37.06
N GLU A 93 7.84 0.67 -35.80
CA GLU A 93 8.45 -0.60 -35.45
C GLU A 93 7.62 -1.69 -36.11
N SER A 94 8.32 -2.49 -36.90
CA SER A 94 7.75 -3.60 -37.63
C SER A 94 7.11 -4.59 -36.65
N LEU A 95 5.95 -5.14 -37.02
CA LEU A 95 5.27 -6.27 -36.35
C LEU A 95 6.22 -7.43 -36.02
N THR A 96 7.38 -7.51 -36.67
CA THR A 96 8.45 -8.48 -36.39
C THR A 96 8.90 -8.46 -34.93
N GLY A 97 8.97 -7.31 -34.26
CA GLY A 97 9.42 -7.22 -32.86
C GLY A 97 8.49 -7.98 -31.92
N LEU A 98 7.21 -7.60 -31.92
CA LEU A 98 6.17 -8.27 -31.13
C LEU A 98 6.01 -9.74 -31.54
N THR A 99 5.99 -10.05 -32.84
CA THR A 99 5.84 -11.44 -33.31
C THR A 99 6.99 -12.32 -32.84
N SER A 100 8.22 -11.81 -32.87
CA SER A 100 9.40 -12.55 -32.38
C SER A 100 9.32 -12.75 -30.87
N ALA A 101 8.97 -11.70 -30.12
CA ALA A 101 8.82 -11.79 -28.67
C ALA A 101 7.71 -12.78 -28.26
N LEU A 102 6.57 -12.75 -28.95
CA LEU A 102 5.47 -13.69 -28.71
C LEU A 102 5.87 -15.13 -29.04
N ARG A 103 6.57 -15.35 -30.15
CA ARG A 103 7.05 -16.69 -30.52
C ARG A 103 8.01 -17.26 -29.47
N VAL A 104 8.96 -16.45 -28.99
CA VAL A 104 9.87 -16.84 -27.91
C VAL A 104 9.11 -17.14 -26.62
N ALA A 105 8.16 -16.28 -26.24
CA ALA A 105 7.36 -16.47 -25.04
C ALA A 105 6.46 -17.71 -25.12
N GLN A 106 5.84 -17.98 -26.28
CA GLN A 106 5.03 -19.18 -26.52
C GLN A 106 5.87 -20.45 -26.40
N GLU A 107 7.07 -20.46 -26.98
CA GLU A 107 7.96 -21.61 -26.92
C GLU A 107 8.50 -21.84 -25.50
N ALA A 108 8.89 -20.77 -24.80
CA ALA A 108 9.30 -20.84 -23.40
C ALA A 108 8.16 -21.38 -22.51
N LEU A 109 6.92 -20.93 -22.73
CA LEU A 109 5.75 -21.41 -21.99
C LEU A 109 5.45 -22.87 -22.31
N ARG A 110 5.53 -23.28 -23.59
CA ARG A 110 5.36 -24.67 -24.03
C ARG A 110 6.34 -25.59 -23.30
N ILE A 111 7.64 -25.27 -23.36
CA ILE A 111 8.71 -26.02 -22.68
C ILE A 111 8.48 -26.06 -21.17
N SER A 112 8.16 -24.91 -20.56
CA SER A 112 7.88 -24.82 -19.13
C SER A 112 6.70 -25.71 -18.72
N THR A 113 5.56 -25.62 -19.43
CA THR A 113 4.38 -26.45 -19.12
C THR A 113 4.65 -27.95 -19.27
N LEU A 114 5.41 -28.33 -20.30
CA LEU A 114 5.82 -29.72 -20.53
C LEU A 114 6.71 -30.21 -19.38
N ASN A 115 7.68 -29.40 -18.95
CA ASN A 115 8.60 -29.76 -17.86
C ASN A 115 7.89 -29.84 -16.51
N TYR A 116 6.97 -28.93 -16.21
CA TYR A 116 6.31 -28.86 -14.90
C TYR A 116 5.11 -29.80 -14.75
N THR A 117 4.30 -29.95 -15.80
CA THR A 117 3.02 -30.69 -15.71
C THR A 117 3.00 -31.96 -16.56
N GLY A 118 4.01 -32.19 -17.40
CA GLY A 118 3.99 -33.26 -18.40
C GLY A 118 2.99 -33.02 -19.54
N MET A 119 2.28 -31.90 -19.54
CA MET A 119 1.29 -31.54 -20.55
C MET A 119 1.84 -30.46 -21.47
N GLU A 120 1.73 -30.69 -22.78
CA GLU A 120 2.04 -29.69 -23.78
C GLU A 120 0.84 -28.76 -23.98
N ARG A 121 0.99 -27.48 -23.59
CA ARG A 121 -0.03 -26.47 -23.84
C ARG A 121 0.36 -25.65 -25.09
N LEU A 122 -0.30 -25.91 -26.20
CA LEU A 122 -0.14 -25.13 -27.43
C LEU A 122 -0.97 -23.83 -27.32
N ILE A 123 -0.28 -22.71 -27.12
CA ILE A 123 -0.89 -21.38 -27.13
C ILE A 123 -0.46 -20.67 -28.41
N SER A 124 -1.41 -20.39 -29.29
CA SER A 124 -1.19 -19.58 -30.48
C SER A 124 -1.88 -18.23 -30.29
N ILE A 125 -1.09 -17.17 -30.26
CA ILE A 125 -1.55 -15.78 -30.16
C ILE A 125 -1.18 -15.11 -31.47
N SER A 126 -2.19 -14.68 -32.21
CA SER A 126 -2.01 -13.80 -33.35
C SER A 126 -2.09 -12.35 -32.87
N PRO A 127 -1.02 -11.54 -32.99
CA PRO A 127 -1.04 -10.17 -32.52
C PRO A 127 -2.10 -9.37 -33.29
N ASN A 128 -3.01 -8.75 -32.55
CA ASN A 128 -3.99 -7.83 -33.12
C ASN A 128 -3.46 -6.39 -33.09
N GLN A 129 -4.20 -5.46 -33.70
CA GLN A 129 -3.82 -4.06 -33.77
C GLN A 129 -3.70 -3.42 -32.37
N GLU A 130 -4.61 -3.73 -31.45
CA GLU A 130 -4.62 -3.17 -30.10
C GLU A 130 -3.38 -3.58 -29.30
N LEU A 131 -3.03 -4.87 -29.30
CA LEU A 131 -1.84 -5.42 -28.64
C LEU A 131 -0.56 -4.84 -29.23
N THR A 132 -0.52 -4.64 -30.55
CA THR A 132 0.63 -4.03 -31.24
C THR A 132 0.85 -2.58 -30.80
N ILE A 133 -0.23 -1.80 -30.73
CA ILE A 133 -0.18 -0.41 -30.25
C ILE A 133 0.32 -0.38 -28.80
N LEU A 134 -0.23 -1.22 -27.92
CA LEU A 134 0.17 -1.28 -26.51
C LEU A 134 1.63 -1.72 -26.33
N TYR A 135 2.10 -2.67 -27.13
CA TYR A 135 3.50 -3.09 -27.13
C TYR A 135 4.44 -1.93 -27.49
N ASN A 136 4.13 -1.22 -28.57
CA ASN A 136 4.94 -0.07 -29.01
C ASN A 136 4.94 1.06 -27.98
N ILE A 137 3.80 1.32 -27.33
CA ILE A 137 3.71 2.28 -26.22
C ILE A 137 4.65 1.84 -25.09
N LYS A 138 4.57 0.58 -24.66
CA LYS A 138 5.41 0.04 -23.59
C LYS A 138 6.90 0.20 -23.93
N VAL A 139 7.31 -0.21 -25.14
CA VAL A 139 8.70 -0.07 -25.62
C VAL A 139 9.15 1.38 -25.62
N ASN A 140 8.30 2.31 -26.09
CA ASN A 140 8.60 3.73 -26.09
C ASN A 140 8.83 4.29 -24.69
N PHE A 141 7.96 3.93 -23.73
CA PHE A 141 8.14 4.35 -22.34
C PHE A 141 9.40 3.73 -21.72
N ASP A 142 9.64 2.43 -21.89
CA ASP A 142 10.82 1.77 -21.32
C ASP A 142 12.12 2.34 -21.91
N ARG A 143 12.13 2.67 -23.22
CA ARG A 143 13.24 3.37 -23.87
C ARG A 143 13.49 4.74 -23.26
N VAL A 144 12.45 5.59 -23.19
CA VAL A 144 12.58 6.94 -22.63
C VAL A 144 12.98 6.90 -21.15
N ILE A 145 12.41 6.00 -20.35
CA ILE A 145 12.78 5.84 -18.94
C ILE A 145 14.25 5.42 -18.84
N SER A 146 14.70 4.46 -19.63
CA SER A 146 16.10 4.03 -19.65
C SER A 146 17.03 5.20 -20.04
N GLU A 147 16.73 5.89 -21.14
CA GLU A 147 17.51 7.04 -21.63
C GLU A 147 17.64 8.13 -20.57
N ILE A 148 16.55 8.51 -19.91
CA ILE A 148 16.59 9.58 -18.90
C ILE A 148 17.19 9.07 -17.58
N THR A 149 17.05 7.79 -17.23
CA THR A 149 17.60 7.25 -15.96
C THR A 149 19.13 7.17 -16.01
N TYR A 150 19.69 6.82 -17.17
CA TYR A 150 21.13 6.75 -17.38
C TYR A 150 21.75 8.05 -17.90
N SER A 151 20.95 9.10 -18.08
CA SER A 151 21.44 10.41 -18.53
C SER A 151 22.17 11.17 -17.42
N HIS A 152 23.25 11.84 -17.83
CA HIS A 152 23.95 12.83 -16.99
C HIS A 152 23.44 14.26 -17.23
N ASP A 153 22.63 14.46 -18.26
CA ASP A 153 22.12 15.77 -18.62
C ASP A 153 20.95 16.12 -17.71
N PHE A 154 20.99 17.33 -17.16
CA PHE A 154 19.92 17.85 -16.33
C PHE A 154 18.64 18.08 -17.15
N HIS A 155 18.80 18.59 -18.38
CA HIS A 155 17.75 18.74 -19.37
C HIS A 155 17.94 17.73 -20.50
N GLN A 156 16.89 16.98 -20.83
CA GLN A 156 16.91 16.07 -21.96
C GLN A 156 15.58 16.10 -22.71
N SER A 157 15.64 16.33 -24.01
CA SER A 157 14.48 16.19 -24.89
C SER A 157 14.32 14.72 -25.31
N TYR A 158 13.08 14.27 -25.43
CA TYR A 158 12.73 12.93 -25.87
C TYR A 158 11.46 12.95 -26.74
N MET A 159 11.26 11.88 -27.50
CA MET A 159 10.03 11.64 -28.23
C MET A 159 9.30 10.46 -27.60
N LEU A 160 8.01 10.65 -27.30
CA LEU A 160 7.13 9.62 -26.77
C LEU A 160 5.92 9.48 -27.68
N GLY A 161 6.03 8.56 -28.64
CA GLY A 161 5.10 8.51 -29.76
C GLY A 161 5.13 9.84 -30.53
N GLN A 162 3.96 10.43 -30.76
CA GLN A 162 3.86 11.69 -31.52
C GLN A 162 4.19 12.92 -30.67
N TYR A 163 4.32 12.76 -29.35
CA TYR A 163 4.53 13.88 -28.44
C TYR A 163 6.01 14.10 -28.20
N LYS A 164 6.42 15.37 -28.28
CA LYS A 164 7.71 15.81 -27.79
C LYS A 164 7.64 15.95 -26.28
N GLY A 165 8.68 15.52 -25.59
CA GLY A 165 8.84 15.72 -24.16
C GLY A 165 10.20 16.32 -23.83
N ASP A 166 10.25 17.05 -22.74
CA ASP A 166 11.48 17.58 -22.15
C ASP A 166 11.47 17.22 -20.67
N THR A 167 12.55 16.64 -20.17
CA THR A 167 12.72 16.36 -18.73
C THR A 167 13.72 17.32 -18.13
N TYR A 168 13.43 17.76 -16.91
CA TYR A 168 14.28 18.62 -16.09
C TYR A 168 14.36 17.99 -14.70
N GLY A 169 15.38 17.16 -14.46
CA GLY A 169 15.49 16.37 -13.24
C GLY A 169 14.31 15.41 -13.03
N THR A 170 13.42 15.71 -12.09
CA THR A 170 12.22 14.91 -11.75
C THR A 170 10.93 15.45 -12.37
N LEU A 171 11.00 16.54 -13.14
CA LEU A 171 9.85 17.15 -13.81
C LEU A 171 9.88 16.86 -15.30
N HIS A 172 8.70 16.80 -15.91
CA HIS A 172 8.52 16.60 -17.34
C HIS A 172 7.58 17.67 -17.89
N LEU A 173 7.97 18.24 -19.03
CA LEU A 173 7.11 18.96 -19.95
C LEU A 173 6.76 18.02 -21.09
N LEU A 174 5.48 17.66 -21.24
CA LEU A 174 5.02 16.88 -22.38
C LEU A 174 4.16 17.77 -23.28
N TRP A 175 4.66 18.02 -24.49
CA TRP A 175 4.05 18.94 -25.44
C TRP A 175 2.89 18.25 -26.14
N LYS A 176 1.70 18.84 -26.01
CA LYS A 176 0.53 18.45 -26.80
C LYS A 176 0.66 19.01 -28.22
N ASP A 177 0.97 20.31 -28.29
CA ASP A 177 1.19 21.10 -29.50
C ASP A 177 2.27 22.17 -29.19
N ASP A 178 2.79 22.89 -30.19
CA ASP A 178 3.91 23.86 -30.03
C ASP A 178 3.67 24.95 -28.96
N GLY A 179 2.41 25.23 -28.62
CA GLY A 179 2.03 26.23 -27.63
C GLY A 179 1.36 25.68 -26.36
N ILE A 180 1.20 24.37 -26.22
CA ILE A 180 0.45 23.77 -25.10
C ILE A 180 1.20 22.56 -24.56
N CYS A 181 1.50 22.55 -23.27
CA CYS A 181 2.22 21.46 -22.63
C CYS A 181 1.62 21.04 -21.28
N TRP A 182 1.85 19.78 -20.93
CA TRP A 182 1.59 19.24 -19.60
C TRP A 182 2.85 19.33 -18.77
N LEU A 183 2.74 19.97 -17.61
CA LEU A 183 3.77 19.91 -16.58
C LEU A 183 3.40 18.82 -15.58
N ILE A 184 4.24 17.79 -15.48
CA ILE A 184 4.00 16.63 -14.63
C ILE A 184 5.26 16.22 -13.88
N THR A 185 5.09 15.46 -12.80
CA THR A 185 6.23 14.85 -12.09
C THR A 185 6.62 13.52 -12.71
N HIS A 186 7.83 13.04 -12.42
CA HIS A 186 8.30 11.73 -12.86
C HIS A 186 7.37 10.60 -12.39
N SER A 187 6.75 10.74 -11.21
CA SER A 187 5.76 9.78 -10.71
C SER A 187 4.50 9.69 -11.58
N HIS A 188 4.05 10.81 -12.16
CA HIS A 188 2.94 10.77 -13.14
C HIS A 188 3.38 10.04 -14.42
N PHE A 189 4.60 10.31 -14.88
CA PHE A 189 5.15 9.70 -16.09
C PHE A 189 5.28 8.17 -15.95
N VAL A 190 5.86 7.70 -14.84
CA VAL A 190 5.96 6.27 -14.52
C VAL A 190 4.59 5.66 -14.23
N GLY A 191 3.70 6.40 -13.57
CA GLY A 191 2.31 5.97 -13.36
C GLY A 191 1.58 5.69 -14.68
N LEU A 192 1.81 6.51 -15.71
CA LEU A 192 1.23 6.30 -17.03
C LEU A 192 1.82 5.06 -17.74
N ARG A 193 3.14 4.85 -17.61
CA ARG A 193 3.81 3.63 -18.08
C ARG A 193 3.21 2.38 -17.43
N ASP A 194 2.97 2.40 -16.13
CA ASP A 194 2.38 1.28 -15.39
C ASP A 194 0.92 1.00 -15.83
N ILE A 195 0.13 2.04 -16.15
CA ILE A 195 -1.23 1.91 -16.70
C ILE A 195 -1.20 1.14 -18.02
N TYR A 196 -0.39 1.59 -18.98
CA TYR A 196 -0.33 0.95 -20.31
C TYR A 196 0.33 -0.43 -20.26
N GLY A 197 1.33 -0.61 -19.39
CA GLY A 197 1.90 -1.93 -19.11
C GLY A 197 0.86 -2.90 -18.57
N SER A 198 -0.01 -2.43 -17.66
CA SER A 198 -1.12 -3.22 -17.14
C SER A 198 -2.11 -3.60 -18.24
N TRP A 199 -2.49 -2.67 -19.12
CA TRP A 199 -3.38 -2.97 -20.24
C TRP A 199 -2.79 -3.99 -21.21
N PHE A 200 -1.51 -3.84 -21.55
CA PHE A 200 -0.79 -4.80 -22.38
C PHE A 200 -0.85 -6.21 -21.77
N SER A 201 -0.48 -6.34 -20.49
CA SER A 201 -0.48 -7.61 -19.78
C SER A 201 -1.88 -8.23 -19.67
N THR A 202 -2.90 -7.42 -19.39
CA THR A 202 -4.28 -7.92 -19.29
C THR A 202 -4.83 -8.37 -20.64
N ILE A 203 -4.61 -7.59 -21.71
CA ILE A 203 -5.05 -7.97 -23.06
C ILE A 203 -4.33 -9.24 -23.51
N LEU A 204 -3.02 -9.34 -23.28
CA LEU A 204 -2.27 -10.55 -23.59
C LEU A 204 -2.82 -11.76 -22.80
N TYR A 205 -3.07 -11.59 -21.50
CA TYR A 205 -3.67 -12.62 -20.66
C TYR A 205 -5.04 -13.08 -21.19
N SER A 206 -5.91 -12.14 -21.57
CA SER A 206 -7.25 -12.47 -22.04
C SER A 206 -7.25 -13.16 -23.40
N MET A 207 -6.32 -12.80 -24.30
CA MET A 207 -6.10 -13.50 -25.58
C MET A 207 -5.58 -14.94 -25.38
N THR A 208 -4.73 -15.18 -24.38
CA THR A 208 -4.29 -16.57 -24.07
C THR A 208 -5.36 -17.44 -23.43
N ASN A 209 -6.43 -16.83 -22.92
CA ASN A 209 -7.48 -17.49 -22.14
C ASN A 209 -8.89 -17.12 -22.66
N GLU A 210 -9.03 -16.91 -23.98
CA GLU A 210 -10.29 -16.45 -24.59
C GLU A 210 -11.50 -17.31 -24.19
N ASN A 211 -11.30 -18.63 -24.17
CA ASN A 211 -12.35 -19.61 -23.87
C ASN A 211 -12.30 -20.14 -22.43
N LYS A 212 -11.69 -19.41 -21.48
CA LYS A 212 -11.62 -19.81 -20.06
C LYS A 212 -13.01 -20.01 -19.45
N TYR A 213 -13.98 -19.21 -19.86
CA TYR A 213 -15.37 -19.27 -19.38
C TYR A 213 -16.30 -19.72 -20.50
N PRO A 214 -16.97 -20.88 -20.38
CA PRO A 214 -17.88 -21.37 -21.42
C PRO A 214 -18.96 -20.35 -21.77
N GLY A 215 -19.09 -20.04 -23.07
CA GLY A 215 -20.07 -19.08 -23.59
C GLY A 215 -19.65 -17.62 -23.54
N PHE A 216 -18.45 -17.30 -23.05
CA PHE A 216 -17.90 -15.95 -23.01
C PHE A 216 -16.53 -15.89 -23.68
N ASN A 217 -16.28 -14.81 -24.41
CA ASN A 217 -14.94 -14.48 -24.87
C ASN A 217 -14.29 -13.52 -23.87
N LEU A 218 -13.29 -14.01 -23.14
CA LEU A 218 -12.62 -13.21 -22.09
C LEU A 218 -11.94 -11.95 -22.66
N TYR A 219 -11.36 -12.04 -23.85
CA TYR A 219 -10.75 -10.89 -24.52
C TYR A 219 -11.78 -9.79 -24.79
N GLU A 220 -12.95 -10.12 -25.34
CA GLU A 220 -14.01 -9.14 -25.56
C GLU A 220 -14.49 -8.49 -24.26
N GLU A 221 -14.67 -9.28 -23.20
CA GLU A 221 -15.14 -8.79 -21.91
C GLU A 221 -14.11 -7.85 -21.25
N VAL A 222 -12.82 -8.18 -21.34
CA VAL A 222 -11.72 -7.31 -20.89
C VAL A 222 -11.68 -6.03 -21.72
N SER A 223 -11.69 -6.10 -23.05
CA SER A 223 -11.62 -4.93 -23.93
C SER A 223 -12.80 -3.98 -23.71
N ARG A 224 -14.03 -4.53 -23.57
CA ARG A 224 -15.23 -3.73 -23.23
C ARG A 224 -15.08 -3.02 -21.89
N THR A 225 -14.49 -3.70 -20.90
CA THR A 225 -14.30 -3.17 -19.54
C THR A 225 -13.23 -2.08 -19.50
N LEU A 226 -12.10 -2.30 -20.18
CA LEU A 226 -11.05 -1.28 -20.33
C LEU A 226 -11.58 -0.04 -21.05
N GLU A 227 -12.36 -0.23 -22.11
CA GLU A 227 -13.00 0.89 -22.82
C GLU A 227 -13.99 1.65 -21.94
N ALA A 228 -14.82 0.94 -21.18
CA ALA A 228 -15.75 1.57 -20.24
C ALA A 228 -15.03 2.34 -19.12
N GLY A 229 -13.89 1.83 -18.62
CA GLY A 229 -13.08 2.52 -17.61
C GLY A 229 -12.33 3.74 -18.15
N LYS A 230 -11.77 3.67 -19.37
CA LYS A 230 -11.19 4.84 -20.06
C LYS A 230 -12.23 5.96 -20.23
N GLN A 231 -13.46 5.60 -20.61
CA GLN A 231 -14.57 6.56 -20.74
C GLN A 231 -14.99 7.15 -19.38
N LEU A 232 -14.91 6.37 -18.30
CA LEU A 232 -15.17 6.87 -16.95
C LEU A 232 -14.12 7.91 -16.54
N VAL A 233 -12.83 7.57 -16.64
CA VAL A 233 -11.74 8.46 -16.22
C VAL A 233 -11.68 9.72 -17.07
N SER A 234 -11.86 9.61 -18.39
CA SER A 234 -11.90 10.79 -19.27
C SER A 234 -13.06 11.75 -18.97
N ARG A 235 -14.23 11.22 -18.57
CA ARG A 235 -15.42 12.04 -18.27
C ARG A 235 -15.42 12.62 -16.87
N PHE A 236 -15.01 11.85 -15.87
CA PHE A 236 -15.11 12.23 -14.45
C PHE A 236 -13.78 12.61 -13.81
N LYS A 237 -12.66 12.46 -14.53
CA LYS A 237 -11.30 12.84 -14.05
C LYS A 237 -11.01 12.17 -12.70
N GLN A 238 -10.51 12.92 -11.72
CA GLN A 238 -10.22 12.46 -10.36
C GLN A 238 -11.44 11.84 -9.65
N ASP A 239 -12.66 12.27 -9.97
CA ASP A 239 -13.87 11.71 -9.35
C ASP A 239 -14.17 10.28 -9.83
N ALA A 240 -13.57 9.81 -10.92
CA ALA A 240 -13.75 8.44 -11.40
C ALA A 240 -13.26 7.40 -10.39
N TYR A 241 -12.21 7.72 -9.62
CA TYR A 241 -11.61 6.80 -8.65
C TYR A 241 -12.54 6.48 -7.47
N SER A 242 -13.49 7.36 -7.15
CA SER A 242 -14.55 7.07 -6.19
C SER A 242 -15.44 5.90 -6.63
N PHE A 243 -15.76 5.80 -7.92
CA PHE A 243 -16.49 4.66 -8.48
C PHE A 243 -15.60 3.41 -8.57
N LEU A 244 -14.40 3.53 -9.14
CA LEU A 244 -13.49 2.38 -9.36
C LEU A 244 -13.18 1.65 -8.06
N LYS A 245 -13.09 2.37 -6.93
CA LYS A 245 -12.90 1.80 -5.59
C LYS A 245 -14.05 0.90 -5.15
N VAL A 246 -15.29 1.27 -5.51
CA VAL A 246 -16.52 0.59 -5.10
C VAL A 246 -16.88 -0.54 -6.07
N TRP A 247 -16.33 -0.55 -7.27
CA TRP A 247 -16.66 -1.50 -8.32
C TRP A 247 -16.59 -2.98 -7.89
N PRO A 248 -15.55 -3.48 -7.19
CA PRO A 248 -15.56 -4.87 -6.72
C PRO A 248 -16.76 -5.20 -5.82
N PHE A 249 -17.12 -4.30 -4.92
CA PHE A 249 -18.25 -4.46 -4.01
C PHE A 249 -19.59 -4.41 -4.74
N LEU A 250 -19.69 -3.63 -5.83
CA LEU A 250 -20.89 -3.55 -6.66
C LEU A 250 -21.15 -4.85 -7.43
N VAL A 251 -20.09 -5.52 -7.88
CA VAL A 251 -20.18 -6.86 -8.49
C VAL A 251 -20.60 -7.89 -7.43
N ILE A 252 -19.98 -7.89 -6.25
CA ILE A 252 -20.39 -8.77 -5.13
C ILE A 252 -21.86 -8.54 -4.78
N ALA A 253 -22.30 -7.27 -4.70
CA ALA A 253 -23.69 -6.94 -4.43
C ALA A 253 -24.64 -7.44 -5.52
N SER A 254 -24.21 -7.41 -6.79
CA SER A 254 -25.00 -7.96 -7.90
C SER A 254 -25.09 -9.48 -7.85
N ILE A 255 -24.02 -10.16 -7.44
CA ILE A 255 -24.03 -11.61 -7.18
C ILE A 255 -25.04 -11.91 -6.07
N LEU A 256 -24.89 -11.31 -4.88
CA LEU A 256 -25.79 -11.53 -3.75
C LEU A 256 -27.26 -11.21 -4.07
N ARG A 257 -27.50 -10.15 -4.85
CA ARG A 257 -28.84 -9.78 -5.31
C ARG A 257 -29.47 -10.86 -6.18
N ASP A 258 -28.70 -11.42 -7.11
CA ASP A 258 -29.24 -12.30 -8.16
C ASP A 258 -29.20 -13.79 -7.77
N THR A 259 -28.25 -14.22 -6.93
CA THR A 259 -28.10 -15.60 -6.47
C THR A 259 -28.78 -15.86 -5.12
N GLU A 260 -28.73 -14.90 -4.20
CA GLU A 260 -29.26 -15.04 -2.83
C GLU A 260 -30.49 -14.18 -2.55
N GLY A 261 -30.91 -13.32 -3.50
CA GLY A 261 -32.06 -12.42 -3.33
C GLY A 261 -31.83 -11.26 -2.36
N LYS A 262 -30.60 -11.04 -1.89
CA LYS A 262 -30.24 -10.00 -0.89
C LYS A 262 -30.03 -8.65 -1.58
N LYS A 263 -31.03 -7.76 -1.48
CA LYS A 263 -31.04 -6.48 -2.23
C LYS A 263 -30.55 -5.29 -1.42
N GLU A 264 -30.54 -5.41 -0.09
CA GLU A 264 -30.27 -4.33 0.85
C GLU A 264 -28.88 -3.74 0.62
N PHE A 265 -27.88 -4.61 0.47
CA PHE A 265 -26.50 -4.21 0.22
C PHE A 265 -26.34 -3.49 -1.12
N SER A 266 -26.95 -4.02 -2.18
CA SER A 266 -26.93 -3.38 -3.52
C SER A 266 -27.62 -2.02 -3.50
N ASN A 267 -28.79 -1.92 -2.87
CA ASN A 267 -29.54 -0.67 -2.75
C ASN A 267 -28.76 0.39 -1.99
N GLN A 268 -28.03 0.01 -0.93
CA GLN A 268 -27.22 0.95 -0.17
C GLN A 268 -26.02 1.46 -0.99
N LEU A 269 -25.33 0.58 -1.71
CA LEU A 269 -24.20 0.99 -2.56
C LEU A 269 -24.63 1.88 -3.74
N ILE A 270 -25.77 1.60 -4.37
CA ILE A 270 -26.23 2.35 -5.55
C ILE A 270 -26.64 3.78 -5.17
N LYS A 271 -27.21 4.00 -3.98
CA LYS A 271 -27.58 5.35 -3.50
C LYS A 271 -26.39 6.32 -3.53
N ASP A 272 -25.20 5.84 -3.19
CA ASP A 272 -23.98 6.65 -3.16
C ASP A 272 -23.34 6.82 -4.55
N LEU A 273 -23.87 6.14 -5.59
CA LEU A 273 -23.31 6.08 -6.94
C LEU A 273 -24.23 6.64 -8.03
N THR A 274 -25.30 7.36 -7.67
CA THR A 274 -26.29 7.94 -8.59
C THR A 274 -25.65 8.75 -9.74
N ARG A 275 -24.55 9.46 -9.45
CA ARG A 275 -23.78 10.22 -10.45
C ARG A 275 -23.24 9.37 -11.61
N TYR A 276 -23.04 8.07 -11.42
CA TYR A 276 -22.42 7.16 -12.39
C TYR A 276 -23.41 6.23 -13.11
N GLU A 277 -24.70 6.27 -12.79
CA GLU A 277 -25.72 5.33 -13.31
C GLU A 277 -25.76 5.25 -14.84
N ASN A 278 -25.48 6.36 -15.52
CA ASN A 278 -25.50 6.46 -16.97
C ASN A 278 -24.20 6.02 -17.65
N THR A 279 -23.22 5.52 -16.91
CA THR A 279 -21.93 5.08 -17.46
C THR A 279 -21.96 3.63 -17.92
N LYS A 280 -21.17 3.29 -18.94
CA LYS A 280 -21.05 1.90 -19.41
C LYS A 280 -20.51 0.98 -18.31
N ILE A 281 -19.55 1.46 -17.53
CA ILE A 281 -18.91 0.68 -16.47
C ILE A 281 -19.90 0.38 -15.33
N PHE A 282 -20.79 1.32 -14.98
CA PHE A 282 -21.86 1.07 -14.01
C PHE A 282 -22.80 -0.03 -14.50
N ARG A 283 -23.20 0.01 -15.77
CA ARG A 283 -24.04 -1.03 -16.39
C ARG A 283 -23.34 -2.39 -16.40
N LEU A 284 -22.05 -2.45 -16.71
CA LEU A 284 -21.25 -3.67 -16.64
C LEU A 284 -21.17 -4.23 -15.21
N ALA A 285 -20.96 -3.36 -14.22
CA ALA A 285 -20.85 -3.73 -12.81
C ALA A 285 -22.17 -4.21 -12.20
N THR A 286 -23.31 -3.76 -12.73
CA THR A 286 -24.65 -4.04 -12.18
C THR A 286 -25.46 -5.04 -13.00
N ARG A 287 -24.93 -5.52 -14.13
CA ARG A 287 -25.63 -6.43 -15.04
C ARG A 287 -26.04 -7.71 -14.30
N LYS A 288 -27.16 -8.30 -14.73
CA LYS A 288 -27.72 -9.49 -14.11
C LYS A 288 -26.74 -10.67 -14.19
N ILE A 289 -26.57 -11.37 -13.08
CA ILE A 289 -25.73 -12.57 -12.96
C ILE A 289 -26.64 -13.77 -12.71
N ALA A 290 -26.71 -14.68 -13.67
CA ALA A 290 -27.59 -15.85 -13.64
C ALA A 290 -26.86 -17.17 -13.38
N THR A 291 -25.54 -17.22 -13.55
CA THR A 291 -24.75 -18.45 -13.41
C THR A 291 -23.45 -18.22 -12.63
N ASP A 292 -22.91 -19.28 -12.03
CA ASP A 292 -21.62 -19.24 -11.33
C ASP A 292 -20.46 -18.86 -12.28
N ILE A 293 -20.54 -19.28 -13.55
CA ILE A 293 -19.57 -18.90 -14.59
C ILE A 293 -19.58 -17.38 -14.78
N GLN A 294 -20.77 -16.75 -14.83
CA GLN A 294 -20.87 -15.30 -14.89
C GLN A 294 -20.34 -14.65 -13.62
N ALA A 295 -20.65 -15.18 -12.44
CA ALA A 295 -20.13 -14.66 -11.18
C ALA A 295 -18.60 -14.67 -11.17
N GLN A 296 -17.96 -15.78 -11.54
CA GLN A 296 -16.51 -15.92 -11.62
C GLN A 296 -15.88 -14.97 -12.64
N LEU A 297 -16.44 -14.89 -13.85
CA LEU A 297 -15.98 -13.96 -14.88
C LEU A 297 -16.02 -12.52 -14.38
N HIS A 298 -17.13 -12.09 -13.77
CA HIS A 298 -17.25 -10.72 -13.30
C HIS A 298 -16.30 -10.43 -12.15
N LEU A 299 -16.14 -11.36 -11.19
CA LEU A 299 -15.18 -11.22 -10.11
C LEU A 299 -13.76 -11.07 -10.67
N GLU A 300 -13.39 -11.82 -11.71
CA GLU A 300 -12.09 -11.64 -12.38
C GLU A 300 -11.97 -10.26 -13.04
N LEU A 301 -13.01 -9.79 -13.74
CA LEU A 301 -13.02 -8.45 -14.34
C LEU A 301 -12.86 -7.34 -13.30
N THR A 302 -13.33 -7.53 -12.06
CA THR A 302 -13.11 -6.53 -11.00
C THR A 302 -11.64 -6.27 -10.74
N GLY A 303 -10.73 -7.22 -11.04
CA GLY A 303 -9.28 -7.06 -10.90
C GLY A 303 -8.71 -5.89 -11.71
N LEU A 304 -9.42 -5.42 -12.74
CA LEU A 304 -8.99 -4.32 -13.62
C LEU A 304 -9.13 -2.93 -13.01
N TRP A 305 -9.75 -2.78 -11.84
CA TRP A 305 -10.01 -1.46 -11.24
C TRP A 305 -8.75 -0.62 -10.99
N LYS A 306 -7.59 -1.27 -10.78
CA LYS A 306 -6.28 -0.60 -10.62
C LYS A 306 -5.58 -0.28 -11.94
N CYS A 307 -6.06 -0.81 -13.07
CA CYS A 307 -5.46 -0.58 -14.38
C CYS A 307 -5.69 0.85 -14.90
N PHE A 308 -6.43 1.70 -14.18
CA PHE A 308 -6.74 3.07 -14.58
C PHE A 308 -5.92 4.14 -13.84
N GLY A 309 -4.86 3.72 -13.14
CA GLY A 309 -3.97 4.61 -12.41
C GLY A 309 -4.43 4.92 -10.99
N HIS A 310 -3.86 5.98 -10.43
CA HIS A 310 -4.13 6.44 -9.07
C HIS A 310 -4.48 7.93 -9.09
N PRO A 311 -5.42 8.37 -8.23
CA PRO A 311 -5.75 9.78 -8.11
C PRO A 311 -4.59 10.58 -7.53
N ASP A 312 -4.60 11.88 -7.79
CA ASP A 312 -3.74 12.81 -7.06
C ASP A 312 -4.28 12.96 -5.64
N ILE A 313 -3.36 12.94 -4.67
CA ILE A 313 -3.71 13.09 -3.26
C ILE A 313 -3.83 14.57 -2.96
N LEU A 314 -5.02 15.00 -2.54
CA LEU A 314 -5.27 16.34 -2.03
C LEU A 314 -4.77 16.37 -0.57
N MET A 315 -3.51 16.80 -0.41
CA MET A 315 -2.79 16.76 0.86
C MET A 315 -3.53 17.52 1.97
N THR A 316 -3.96 18.76 1.72
CA THR A 316 -4.67 19.58 2.70
C THR A 316 -5.96 18.93 3.19
N GLU A 317 -6.80 18.44 2.27
CA GLU A 317 -8.06 17.79 2.62
C GLU A 317 -7.85 16.48 3.37
N SER A 318 -6.88 15.68 2.92
CA SER A 318 -6.54 14.40 3.55
C SER A 318 -5.99 14.60 4.97
N VAL A 319 -5.13 15.60 5.19
CA VAL A 319 -4.60 15.94 6.52
C VAL A 319 -5.71 16.47 7.43
N ASN A 320 -6.57 17.38 6.94
CA ASN A 320 -7.69 17.89 7.73
C ASN A 320 -8.68 16.77 8.13
N SER A 321 -8.94 15.83 7.22
CA SER A 321 -9.74 14.63 7.52
C SER A 321 -9.07 13.73 8.56
N TRP A 322 -7.75 13.57 8.49
CA TRP A 322 -7.00 12.78 9.46
C TRP A 322 -7.00 13.42 10.85
N ILE A 323 -6.73 14.73 10.94
CA ILE A 323 -6.79 15.51 12.19
C ILE A 323 -8.19 15.43 12.79
N SER A 324 -9.23 15.73 12.01
CA SER A 324 -10.61 15.71 12.52
C SER A 324 -11.01 14.34 13.08
N LYS A 325 -10.55 13.23 12.51
CA LYS A 325 -10.79 11.88 13.08
C LYS A 325 -9.95 11.61 14.33
N GLY A 326 -8.70 12.08 14.34
CA GLY A 326 -7.76 11.87 15.45
C GLY A 326 -8.08 12.69 16.70
N THR A 327 -8.58 13.92 16.55
CA THR A 327 -8.82 14.87 17.65
C THR A 327 -10.23 14.82 18.21
N VAL A 328 -11.15 14.05 17.62
CA VAL A 328 -12.50 13.88 18.16
C VAL A 328 -12.42 13.22 19.54
N MET A 329 -13.01 13.91 20.53
CA MET A 329 -13.30 13.36 21.85
C MET A 329 -14.40 12.33 21.72
N LYS A 330 -14.16 11.13 22.26
CA LYS A 330 -15.12 10.02 22.20
C LYS A 330 -15.51 9.64 23.63
N PRO A 331 -16.80 9.64 23.96
CA PRO A 331 -17.23 9.06 25.22
C PRO A 331 -16.93 7.57 25.18
N ILE A 332 -16.21 7.08 26.19
CA ILE A 332 -15.89 5.66 26.35
C ILE A 332 -16.66 5.19 27.58
N ASP A 333 -17.48 4.16 27.37
CA ASP A 333 -18.08 3.41 28.46
C ASP A 333 -16.97 2.68 29.22
N GLN A 334 -16.86 2.94 30.53
CA GLN A 334 -15.80 2.38 31.37
C GLN A 334 -15.89 0.87 31.53
N GLU A 335 -17.04 0.25 31.25
CA GLU A 335 -17.18 -1.20 31.33
C GLU A 335 -16.56 -1.91 30.11
N ILE A 336 -16.52 -1.25 28.94
CA ILE A 336 -15.99 -1.87 27.72
C ILE A 336 -14.47 -2.15 27.82
N PRO A 337 -13.60 -1.23 28.28
CA PRO A 337 -12.18 -1.52 28.48
C PRO A 337 -11.92 -2.63 29.50
N LYS A 338 -12.74 -2.73 30.56
CA LYS A 338 -12.64 -3.82 31.55
C LYS A 338 -13.00 -5.16 30.92
N LEU A 339 -14.08 -5.18 30.15
CA LEU A 339 -14.51 -6.36 29.40
C LEU A 339 -13.46 -6.82 28.39
N LEU A 340 -12.83 -5.87 27.67
CA LEU A 340 -11.74 -6.17 26.74
C LEU A 340 -10.55 -6.83 27.44
N ALA A 341 -10.09 -6.25 28.56
CA ALA A 341 -8.98 -6.82 29.33
C ALA A 341 -9.31 -8.22 29.86
N ALA A 342 -10.53 -8.42 30.37
CA ALA A 342 -10.94 -9.70 30.93
C ALA A 342 -11.18 -10.77 29.85
N ALA A 343 -11.68 -10.38 28.67
CA ALA A 343 -11.77 -11.26 27.51
C ALA A 343 -10.38 -11.71 27.06
N PHE A 344 -9.40 -10.80 27.05
CA PHE A 344 -8.00 -11.16 26.80
C PHE A 344 -7.45 -12.15 27.84
N ARG A 345 -7.69 -11.91 29.14
CA ARG A 345 -7.28 -12.83 30.22
C ARG A 345 -7.86 -14.23 30.04
N LEU A 346 -9.15 -14.33 29.73
CA LEU A 346 -9.84 -15.60 29.48
C LEU A 346 -9.22 -16.32 28.27
N GLU A 347 -9.14 -15.66 27.11
CA GLU A 347 -8.65 -16.30 25.87
C GLU A 347 -7.19 -16.73 25.98
N PHE A 348 -6.33 -15.85 26.49
CA PHE A 348 -4.92 -16.18 26.69
C PHE A 348 -4.77 -17.35 27.67
N SER A 349 -5.47 -17.33 28.82
CA SER A 349 -5.40 -18.42 29.81
C SER A 349 -5.90 -19.75 29.23
N ARG A 350 -7.00 -19.73 28.47
CA ARG A 350 -7.57 -20.91 27.82
C ARG A 350 -6.58 -21.54 26.88
N GLN A 351 -5.98 -20.72 26.02
CA GLN A 351 -5.08 -21.23 24.99
C GLN A 351 -3.71 -21.61 25.57
N PHE A 352 -3.22 -20.86 26.57
CA PHE A 352 -1.98 -21.19 27.29
C PHE A 352 -2.09 -22.52 28.03
N TYR A 353 -3.21 -22.76 28.74
CA TYR A 353 -3.46 -24.05 29.38
C TYR A 353 -3.59 -25.18 28.35
N LYS A 354 -4.27 -24.93 27.23
CA LYS A 354 -4.42 -25.93 26.16
C LYS A 354 -3.06 -26.40 25.63
N ASP A 355 -2.11 -25.48 25.49
CA ASP A 355 -0.81 -25.75 24.90
C ASP A 355 0.21 -26.26 25.94
N LYS A 356 0.35 -25.59 27.08
CA LYS A 356 1.34 -25.91 28.11
C LYS A 356 0.86 -26.86 29.21
N LYS A 357 -0.45 -27.15 29.26
CA LYS A 357 -1.11 -27.95 30.32
C LYS A 357 -0.92 -27.40 31.75
N ILE A 358 -0.61 -26.13 31.84
CA ILE A 358 -0.49 -25.37 33.08
C ILE A 358 -1.19 -24.04 32.93
N TRP A 359 -1.76 -23.51 34.01
CA TRP A 359 -2.30 -22.16 34.00
C TRP A 359 -1.19 -21.12 33.82
N PRO A 360 -1.45 -19.98 33.14
CA PRO A 360 -0.57 -18.83 33.28
C PRO A 360 -0.58 -18.37 34.75
N ARG A 361 0.52 -17.77 35.19
CA ARG A 361 0.62 -17.11 36.49
C ARG A 361 -0.35 -15.95 36.54
N LEU A 362 -1.29 -16.02 37.47
CA LEU A 362 -2.35 -15.05 37.66
C LEU A 362 -2.40 -14.65 39.13
N TYR A 363 -2.57 -13.36 39.38
CA TYR A 363 -3.14 -12.90 40.62
C TYR A 363 -4.65 -13.22 40.60
N ILE A 364 -5.11 -13.94 41.63
CA ILE A 364 -6.53 -14.30 41.79
C ILE A 364 -7.12 -13.48 42.93
N GLY A 365 -7.92 -12.48 42.58
CA GLY A 365 -8.53 -11.58 43.55
C GLY A 365 -9.66 -12.22 44.37
N PRO A 366 -10.07 -11.55 45.47
CA PRO A 366 -11.04 -12.07 46.43
C PRO A 366 -12.44 -12.27 45.83
N THR A 367 -12.82 -11.49 44.82
CA THR A 367 -14.13 -11.56 44.16
C THR A 367 -14.16 -12.51 42.95
N THR A 368 -13.01 -13.07 42.57
CA THR A 368 -12.95 -14.08 41.49
C THR A 368 -13.87 -15.27 41.80
N PRO A 369 -14.70 -15.74 40.84
CA PRO A 369 -15.61 -16.86 41.04
C PRO A 369 -14.91 -18.13 41.54
N ALA A 370 -15.60 -18.88 42.41
CA ALA A 370 -15.07 -20.12 42.99
C ALA A 370 -14.69 -21.15 41.91
N LYS A 371 -15.43 -21.20 40.79
CA LYS A 371 -15.14 -22.10 39.66
C LYS A 371 -13.73 -21.89 39.07
N ILE A 372 -13.29 -20.64 38.94
CA ILE A 372 -11.94 -20.29 38.44
C ILE A 372 -10.91 -20.57 39.53
N LYS A 373 -11.17 -20.14 40.77
CA LYS A 373 -10.26 -20.38 41.92
C LYS A 373 -9.91 -21.86 42.08
N THR A 374 -10.92 -22.72 42.10
CA THR A 374 -10.74 -24.17 42.24
C THR A 374 -9.98 -24.77 41.05
N SER A 375 -10.29 -24.32 39.84
CA SER A 375 -9.60 -24.77 38.61
C SER A 375 -8.13 -24.35 38.60
N TYR A 376 -7.83 -23.12 39.05
CA TYR A 376 -6.47 -22.61 39.16
C TYR A 376 -5.65 -23.36 40.22
N ILE A 377 -6.18 -23.52 41.43
CA ILE A 377 -5.50 -24.23 42.54
C ILE A 377 -5.20 -25.69 42.19
N ASN A 378 -6.14 -26.36 41.53
CA ASN A 378 -5.99 -27.77 41.15
C ASN A 378 -5.24 -27.96 39.83
N ASN A 379 -4.82 -26.88 39.16
CA ASN A 379 -4.25 -26.87 37.81
C ASN A 379 -5.09 -27.70 36.81
N THR A 380 -6.41 -27.48 36.80
CA THR A 380 -7.36 -28.09 35.86
C THR A 380 -8.07 -27.03 35.03
N TRP A 381 -8.55 -27.36 33.84
CA TRP A 381 -9.42 -26.47 33.05
C TRP A 381 -10.87 -26.97 33.13
N GLY A 382 -11.70 -26.28 33.90
CA GLY A 382 -13.08 -26.70 34.21
C GLY A 382 -14.16 -26.19 33.26
N GLU A 383 -13.80 -25.52 32.17
CA GLU A 383 -14.75 -25.03 31.16
C GLU A 383 -15.31 -26.19 30.33
N THR A 384 -16.63 -26.26 30.19
CA THR A 384 -17.33 -27.26 29.39
C THR A 384 -18.40 -26.58 28.52
N PRO A 385 -18.93 -27.25 27.47
CA PRO A 385 -20.03 -26.69 26.68
C PRO A 385 -21.28 -26.32 27.51
N SER A 386 -21.51 -27.02 28.63
CA SER A 386 -22.61 -26.74 29.57
C SER A 386 -22.29 -25.68 30.63
N ASN A 387 -21.01 -25.35 30.83
CA ASN A 387 -20.52 -24.37 31.81
C ASN A 387 -19.41 -23.52 31.18
N GLN A 388 -19.78 -22.74 30.17
CA GLN A 388 -18.87 -21.81 29.52
C GLN A 388 -18.48 -20.69 30.48
N TRP A 389 -17.22 -20.27 30.39
CA TRP A 389 -16.73 -19.15 31.18
C TRP A 389 -16.91 -17.86 30.40
N CYS A 390 -17.30 -16.80 31.08
CA CYS A 390 -17.53 -15.50 30.49
C CYS A 390 -16.36 -14.56 30.83
N PRO A 391 -16.06 -13.57 29.99
CA PRO A 391 -15.03 -12.56 30.28
C PRO A 391 -15.19 -11.93 31.66
N GLU A 392 -16.41 -11.69 32.12
CA GLU A 392 -16.73 -11.07 33.41
C GLU A 392 -16.21 -11.88 34.60
N ASP A 393 -16.09 -13.21 34.45
CA ASP A 393 -15.53 -14.06 35.49
C ASP A 393 -14.04 -13.73 35.78
N PHE A 394 -13.36 -13.06 34.84
CA PHE A 394 -11.95 -12.67 34.91
C PHE A 394 -11.74 -11.20 35.27
N PHE A 395 -12.77 -10.47 35.73
CA PHE A 395 -12.62 -9.05 36.13
C PHE A 395 -11.60 -8.84 37.26
N ASP A 396 -11.61 -9.72 38.25
CA ASP A 396 -10.75 -9.65 39.44
C ASP A 396 -9.52 -10.57 39.38
N THR A 397 -9.11 -10.95 38.18
CA THR A 397 -7.83 -11.62 37.94
C THR A 397 -6.85 -10.64 37.30
N ARG A 398 -5.53 -10.87 37.39
CA ARG A 398 -4.52 -10.09 36.67
C ARG A 398 -3.37 -10.98 36.24
N PHE A 399 -2.77 -10.70 35.09
CA PHE A 399 -1.55 -11.38 34.70
C PHE A 399 -0.37 -11.01 35.61
N GLU A 400 0.45 -12.01 35.88
CA GLU A 400 1.82 -11.83 36.34
C GLU A 400 2.78 -12.20 35.20
N LYS A 401 4.08 -12.08 35.43
CA LYS A 401 5.10 -12.42 34.44
C LYS A 401 4.98 -13.89 33.99
N ASN A 402 4.69 -14.10 32.72
CA ASN A 402 4.48 -15.39 32.07
C ASN A 402 5.41 -15.64 30.87
N LEU A 403 5.94 -14.57 30.29
CA LEU A 403 6.78 -14.57 29.10
C LEU A 403 8.10 -13.86 29.45
N ASP A 404 9.16 -14.19 28.71
CA ASP A 404 10.42 -13.45 28.78
C ASP A 404 10.53 -12.55 27.54
N PHE A 405 10.98 -11.32 27.76
CA PHE A 405 11.12 -10.35 26.69
C PHE A 405 12.42 -10.62 25.92
N ASP A 406 12.32 -10.82 24.61
CA ASP A 406 13.48 -10.91 23.74
C ASP A 406 13.97 -9.50 23.37
N TYR A 407 15.17 -9.15 23.82
CA TYR A 407 15.83 -7.88 23.51
C TYR A 407 16.67 -7.95 22.22
N HIS A 408 16.82 -9.14 21.63
CA HIS A 408 17.63 -9.31 20.43
C HIS A 408 16.86 -8.83 19.20
N ILE A 409 17.46 -7.91 18.48
CA ILE A 409 16.96 -7.53 17.16
C ILE A 409 17.52 -8.50 16.14
N GLU A 410 16.63 -9.15 15.40
CA GLU A 410 17.03 -9.81 14.17
C GLU A 410 17.49 -8.74 13.18
N LEU A 411 18.76 -8.83 12.77
CA LEU A 411 19.35 -7.90 11.81
C LEU A 411 18.54 -7.84 10.51
N SER A 412 17.87 -8.92 10.10
CA SER A 412 16.95 -8.94 8.96
C SER A 412 15.77 -7.96 9.11
N ASP A 413 15.20 -7.85 10.31
CA ASP A 413 14.06 -6.95 10.56
C ASP A 413 14.51 -5.48 10.58
N LEU A 414 15.70 -5.24 11.13
CA LEU A 414 16.30 -3.90 11.23
C LEU A 414 16.86 -3.41 9.90
N LEU A 415 17.52 -4.28 9.14
CA LEU A 415 18.14 -3.99 7.86
C LEU A 415 17.14 -3.96 6.71
N SER A 416 15.83 -3.95 7.00
CA SER A 416 14.85 -3.57 5.99
C SER A 416 15.07 -2.09 5.62
N ASP A 417 15.29 -1.79 4.34
CA ASP A 417 15.52 -0.42 3.86
C ASP A 417 14.24 0.42 3.94
N LYS A 418 13.94 0.86 5.16
CA LYS A 418 12.82 1.74 5.47
C LYS A 418 13.36 3.11 5.85
N SER A 419 12.56 4.14 5.61
CA SER A 419 12.93 5.50 6.00
C SER A 419 12.69 5.75 7.48
N ILE A 420 13.61 6.47 8.12
CA ILE A 420 13.45 7.13 9.42
C ILE A 420 13.45 8.64 9.25
N ILE A 421 13.04 9.34 10.30
CA ILE A 421 13.18 10.80 10.38
C ILE A 421 14.32 11.15 11.33
N PRO A 422 14.96 12.31 11.13
CA PRO A 422 15.93 12.82 12.08
C PRO A 422 15.24 13.22 13.39
N SER A 423 16.04 13.48 14.43
CA SER A 423 15.54 13.96 15.73
C SER A 423 14.84 15.32 15.61
N LEU A 424 14.07 15.70 16.63
CA LEU A 424 13.32 16.96 16.64
C LEU A 424 14.20 18.19 16.37
N THR A 425 15.43 18.22 16.90
CA THR A 425 16.39 19.33 16.72
C THR A 425 16.94 19.41 15.29
N GLN A 426 16.93 18.29 14.56
CA GLN A 426 17.38 18.14 13.18
C GLN A 426 16.23 18.08 12.16
N TRP A 427 14.97 18.09 12.63
CA TRP A 427 13.77 17.96 11.80
C TRP A 427 13.72 18.97 10.65
N ILE A 428 14.33 20.15 10.80
CA ILE A 428 14.43 21.17 9.75
C ILE A 428 14.99 20.63 8.43
N HIS A 429 15.79 19.56 8.46
CA HIS A 429 16.39 18.90 7.29
C HIS A 429 15.40 17.97 6.56
N GLU A 430 14.18 17.82 7.06
CA GLU A 430 13.05 17.31 6.29
C GLU A 430 12.62 18.29 5.22
N TYR A 431 12.84 19.59 5.42
CA TYR A 431 12.42 20.61 4.46
C TYR A 431 13.46 20.85 3.39
N ASP A 432 12.96 21.10 2.19
CA ASP A 432 13.80 21.67 1.15
C ASP A 432 14.29 23.07 1.58
N LYS A 433 15.61 23.22 1.64
CA LYS A 433 16.27 24.44 2.13
C LYS A 433 15.89 25.68 1.32
N GLN A 434 15.73 25.54 0.01
CA GLN A 434 15.36 26.65 -0.86
C GLN A 434 13.88 27.00 -0.67
N ALA A 435 13.00 25.99 -0.69
CA ALA A 435 11.57 26.22 -0.54
C ALA A 435 11.21 26.87 0.81
N HIS A 436 11.87 26.43 1.89
CA HIS A 436 11.67 27.02 3.20
C HIS A 436 12.12 28.49 3.27
N ARG A 437 13.25 28.84 2.64
CA ARG A 437 13.72 30.24 2.58
C ARG A 437 12.76 31.14 1.84
N THR A 438 12.16 30.63 0.78
CA THR A 438 11.16 31.34 0.00
C THR A 438 9.91 31.63 0.81
N MET A 439 9.36 30.62 1.48
CA MET A 439 8.12 30.79 2.23
C MET A 439 8.31 31.62 3.51
N TYR A 440 9.45 31.50 4.18
CA TYR A 440 9.65 32.04 5.53
C TYR A 440 10.79 33.07 5.64
N GLY A 441 11.51 33.37 4.55
CA GLY A 441 12.61 34.35 4.51
C GLY A 441 13.96 33.84 5.05
N PHE A 442 14.01 32.68 5.70
CA PHE A 442 15.24 32.09 6.24
C PHE A 442 15.20 30.57 6.25
N PHE A 443 16.35 29.93 6.45
CA PHE A 443 16.43 28.51 6.82
C PHE A 443 17.07 28.42 8.20
N PRO A 444 16.45 27.74 9.19
CA PRO A 444 17.00 27.65 10.53
C PRO A 444 18.41 27.04 10.52
N ARG A 445 19.24 27.46 11.48
CA ARG A 445 20.50 26.76 11.78
C ARG A 445 20.17 25.64 12.76
N GLY A 446 20.68 24.44 12.48
CA GLY A 446 20.52 23.28 13.35
C GLY A 446 21.76 22.39 13.29
N PRO A 447 21.75 21.26 14.01
CA PRO A 447 22.82 20.27 13.97
C PRO A 447 23.00 19.73 12.54
N SER A 448 24.11 19.06 12.27
CA SER A 448 24.32 18.40 10.97
C SER A 448 23.21 17.40 10.65
N ALA A 449 22.85 17.29 9.38
CA ALA A 449 21.84 16.33 8.93
C ALA A 449 22.32 14.89 9.18
N THR A 450 21.45 14.06 9.74
CA THR A 450 21.65 12.62 9.89
C THR A 450 21.08 11.87 8.69
N SER A 451 21.48 10.60 8.54
CA SER A 451 20.95 9.75 7.48
C SER A 451 19.47 9.42 7.74
N LYS A 452 18.68 9.36 6.66
CA LYS A 452 17.25 9.01 6.68
C LYS A 452 16.99 7.54 6.38
N SER A 453 18.02 6.75 6.06
CA SER A 453 17.91 5.30 5.90
C SER A 453 18.27 4.61 7.21
N VAL A 454 17.43 3.66 7.63
CA VAL A 454 17.68 2.85 8.84
C VAL A 454 19.03 2.14 8.75
N ILE A 455 19.37 1.57 7.60
CA ILE A 455 20.61 0.81 7.41
C ILE A 455 21.82 1.71 7.60
N VAL A 456 21.85 2.86 6.90
CA VAL A 456 22.98 3.79 7.00
C VAL A 456 23.08 4.37 8.41
N HIS A 457 21.95 4.68 9.04
CA HIS A 457 21.93 5.15 10.42
C HIS A 457 22.45 4.07 11.38
N TYR A 458 22.06 2.81 11.20
CA TYR A 458 22.54 1.69 12.00
C TYR A 458 24.05 1.48 11.86
N LEU A 459 24.56 1.45 10.62
CA LEU A 459 25.98 1.22 10.31
C LEU A 459 26.91 2.36 10.75
N THR A 460 26.37 3.56 11.00
CA THR A 460 27.15 4.73 11.41
C THR A 460 27.23 4.90 12.93
N GLN A 461 26.54 4.06 13.70
CA GLN A 461 26.52 4.13 15.17
C GLN A 461 27.50 3.11 15.75
N ASP A 462 28.30 3.54 16.72
CA ASP A 462 29.34 2.70 17.34
C ASP A 462 28.74 1.55 18.18
N SER A 463 27.59 1.78 18.82
CA SER A 463 26.86 0.77 19.59
C SER A 463 25.39 1.15 19.72
N ILE A 464 24.50 0.18 19.53
CA ILE A 464 23.05 0.37 19.69
C ILE A 464 22.54 -0.66 20.70
N SER A 465 22.03 -0.17 21.83
CA SER A 465 21.45 -0.99 22.90
C SER A 465 19.95 -0.82 22.96
N VAL A 466 19.22 -1.86 22.57
CA VAL A 466 17.74 -1.90 22.60
C VAL A 466 17.21 -1.79 24.01
N LYS A 467 17.91 -2.42 24.94
CA LYS A 467 17.55 -2.43 26.35
C LYS A 467 17.59 -1.02 26.93
N GLU A 468 18.59 -0.22 26.57
CA GLU A 468 18.67 1.19 27.02
C GLU A 468 17.48 2.01 26.50
N VAL A 469 17.13 1.84 25.22
CA VAL A 469 15.97 2.51 24.62
C VAL A 469 14.67 2.12 25.33
N LEU A 470 14.47 0.82 25.60
CA LEU A 470 13.33 0.30 26.34
C LEU A 470 13.30 0.83 27.77
N ASP A 471 14.41 0.79 28.49
CA ASP A 471 14.50 1.25 29.89
C ASP A 471 14.15 2.74 30.01
N ILE A 472 14.52 3.56 29.03
CA ILE A 472 14.15 4.99 28.96
C ILE A 472 12.64 5.14 28.75
N ILE A 473 12.06 4.40 27.81
CA ILE A 473 10.64 4.48 27.48
C ILE A 473 9.77 3.95 28.62
N SER A 474 10.14 2.83 29.24
CA SER A 474 9.42 2.21 30.35
C SER A 474 9.39 3.09 31.61
N LYS A 475 10.38 3.96 31.81
CA LYS A 475 10.36 4.97 32.89
C LYS A 475 9.47 6.17 32.58
N GLY A 476 9.00 6.31 31.34
CA GLY A 476 8.27 7.49 30.85
C GLY A 476 9.18 8.67 30.51
N ASP A 477 10.50 8.49 30.55
CA ASP A 477 11.51 9.53 30.37
C ASP A 477 11.87 9.76 28.90
N ILE A 478 10.88 9.69 27.99
CA ILE A 478 11.11 9.81 26.55
C ILE A 478 11.74 11.19 26.23
N PRO A 479 12.97 11.27 25.71
CA PRO A 479 13.62 12.53 25.36
C PRO A 479 12.78 13.35 24.37
N SER A 480 12.77 14.68 24.51
CA SER A 480 12.06 15.56 23.57
C SER A 480 12.50 15.37 22.13
N GLU A 481 13.75 14.97 21.92
CA GLU A 481 14.32 14.70 20.60
C GLU A 481 13.63 13.55 19.85
N TRP A 482 13.06 12.59 20.58
CA TRP A 482 12.36 11.42 20.03
C TRP A 482 10.85 11.68 19.83
N ARG A 483 10.30 12.77 20.39
CA ARG A 483 8.86 13.08 20.39
C ARG A 483 8.41 13.73 19.09
N VAL A 484 8.63 13.02 17.99
CA VAL A 484 8.46 13.60 16.66
C VAL A 484 8.11 12.51 15.64
N MET A 485 7.18 12.81 14.72
CA MET A 485 6.70 11.86 13.69
C MET A 485 6.27 12.60 12.42
N VAL A 486 6.72 12.13 11.25
CA VAL A 486 6.27 12.64 9.94
C VAL A 486 5.22 11.71 9.36
N ALA A 487 4.06 12.25 9.01
CA ALA A 487 3.06 11.54 8.20
C ALA A 487 3.36 11.70 6.71
N VAL A 488 3.51 10.59 5.99
CA VAL A 488 3.74 10.56 4.54
C VAL A 488 2.58 9.82 3.87
N PRO A 489 1.96 10.35 2.80
CA PRO A 489 0.87 9.66 2.12
C PRO A 489 1.34 8.29 1.61
N LYS A 490 0.47 7.29 1.73
CA LYS A 490 0.73 5.95 1.22
C LYS A 490 0.85 5.96 -0.30
N GLU A 491 1.92 5.35 -0.81
CA GLU A 491 2.11 5.17 -2.25
C GLU A 491 0.95 4.39 -2.86
N LYS A 492 0.59 4.73 -4.11
CA LYS A 492 -0.50 4.08 -4.85
C LYS A 492 -1.84 4.12 -4.09
N GLU A 493 -2.07 5.16 -3.29
CA GLU A 493 -3.36 5.36 -2.61
C GLU A 493 -4.47 5.64 -3.63
N PHE A 494 -5.66 5.13 -3.35
CA PHE A 494 -6.80 5.19 -4.25
C PHE A 494 -7.89 6.16 -3.76
N LYS A 495 -7.59 6.91 -2.69
CA LYS A 495 -8.45 7.94 -2.11
C LYS A 495 -7.76 9.30 -2.26
N GLY A 496 -8.32 10.19 -3.07
CA GLY A 496 -7.78 11.54 -3.25
C GLY A 496 -7.93 12.44 -2.01
N THR A 497 -9.09 12.44 -1.36
CA THR A 497 -9.45 13.38 -0.27
C THR A 497 -9.38 12.77 1.15
N ASN A 498 -9.06 11.48 1.24
CA ASN A 498 -9.01 10.71 2.49
C ASN A 498 -7.85 9.71 2.42
N ALA A 499 -6.69 10.18 1.98
CA ALA A 499 -5.52 9.33 1.81
C ALA A 499 -5.09 8.71 3.15
N ARG A 500 -4.55 7.49 3.09
CA ARG A 500 -3.89 6.88 4.25
C ARG A 500 -2.48 7.43 4.34
N PHE A 501 -2.01 7.62 5.57
CA PHE A 501 -0.65 8.07 5.86
C PHE A 501 0.14 6.96 6.55
N TYR A 502 1.42 6.85 6.21
CA TYR A 502 2.42 6.13 6.97
C TYR A 502 3.13 7.11 7.92
N GLY A 503 3.29 6.72 9.18
CA GLY A 503 4.09 7.47 10.14
C GLY A 503 5.55 7.04 10.08
N LYS A 504 6.46 8.00 9.84
CA LYS A 504 7.91 7.82 10.01
C LYS A 504 8.30 8.39 11.37
N MET A 505 9.08 7.62 12.13
CA MET A 505 9.54 7.97 13.49
C MET A 505 11.06 8.04 13.54
N THR A 506 11.61 8.55 14.65
CA THR A 506 13.05 8.50 14.89
C THR A 506 13.53 7.06 15.01
N PHE A 507 14.85 6.87 14.90
CA PHE A 507 15.46 5.55 14.93
C PHE A 507 15.10 4.78 16.22
N GLU A 508 15.17 5.43 17.38
CA GLU A 508 14.93 4.83 18.70
C GLU A 508 13.47 4.44 18.90
N MET A 509 12.53 5.33 18.53
CA MET A 509 11.09 5.01 18.59
C MET A 509 10.72 3.89 17.63
N ARG A 510 11.41 3.80 16.48
CA ARG A 510 11.26 2.70 15.53
C ARG A 510 11.82 1.39 16.08
N LEU A 511 12.96 1.41 16.76
CA LEU A 511 13.50 0.23 17.46
C LEU A 511 12.51 -0.29 18.49
N PHE A 512 11.98 0.61 19.33
CA PHE A 512 10.95 0.28 20.30
C PHE A 512 9.71 -0.35 19.64
N GLN A 513 9.16 0.28 18.60
CA GLN A 513 8.01 -0.27 17.88
C GLN A 513 8.31 -1.69 17.35
N THR A 514 9.45 -1.87 16.68
CA THR A 514 9.79 -3.14 16.00
C THR A 514 10.01 -4.26 17.01
N ILE A 515 10.70 -4.00 18.12
CA ILE A 515 10.97 -5.03 19.14
C ILE A 515 9.71 -5.41 19.91
N THR A 516 8.83 -4.44 20.21
CA THR A 516 7.54 -4.72 20.85
C THR A 516 6.61 -5.50 19.92
N GLU A 517 6.56 -5.15 18.63
CA GLU A 517 5.79 -5.91 17.63
C GLU A 517 6.28 -7.37 17.51
N LYS A 518 7.60 -7.59 17.49
CA LYS A 518 8.20 -8.94 17.48
C LYS A 518 7.77 -9.75 18.70
N ASN A 519 7.94 -9.20 19.90
CA ASN A 519 7.61 -9.88 21.14
C ASN A 519 6.10 -10.21 21.26
N ILE A 520 5.22 -9.33 20.77
CA ILE A 520 3.79 -9.62 20.71
C ILE A 520 3.50 -10.74 19.70
N ALA A 521 4.14 -10.69 18.53
CA ALA A 521 3.92 -11.66 17.46
C ALA A 521 4.38 -13.08 17.84
N GLU A 522 5.51 -13.20 18.53
CA GLU A 522 6.07 -14.50 18.95
C GLU A 522 5.51 -14.96 20.30
N GLY A 523 5.27 -14.04 21.22
CA GLY A 523 4.86 -14.33 22.59
C GLY A 523 3.35 -14.44 22.80
N VAL A 524 2.57 -13.52 22.22
CA VAL A 524 1.12 -13.39 22.52
C VAL A 524 0.25 -14.00 21.42
N PHE A 525 0.53 -13.71 20.16
CA PHE A 525 -0.29 -14.16 19.03
C PHE A 525 -0.46 -15.68 18.87
N PRO A 526 0.47 -16.56 19.28
CA PRO A 526 0.21 -18.01 19.30
C PRO A 526 -0.99 -18.39 20.18
N TYR A 527 -1.29 -17.59 21.20
CA TYR A 527 -2.41 -17.80 22.11
C TYR A 527 -3.71 -17.11 21.64
N ILE A 528 -3.66 -16.34 20.56
CA ILE A 528 -4.82 -15.65 19.97
C ILE A 528 -5.09 -16.22 18.57
N LYS A 529 -5.82 -17.34 18.50
CA LYS A 529 -5.98 -18.14 17.27
C LYS A 529 -6.86 -17.53 16.18
N HIS A 530 -7.52 -16.40 16.47
CA HIS A 530 -8.47 -15.76 15.55
C HIS A 530 -7.84 -14.71 14.63
N GLN A 531 -6.56 -14.37 14.83
CA GLN A 531 -5.85 -13.43 13.95
C GLN A 531 -5.09 -14.16 12.84
N SER A 532 -5.06 -13.59 11.63
CA SER A 532 -4.44 -14.19 10.46
C SER A 532 -3.03 -13.68 10.16
N MET A 533 -2.53 -12.67 10.90
CA MET A 533 -1.26 -11.99 10.60
C MET A 533 -0.03 -12.89 10.78
N THR A 534 -0.09 -13.87 11.68
CA THR A 534 0.98 -14.87 11.86
C THR A 534 0.66 -16.22 11.24
N MET A 535 -0.47 -16.33 10.54
CA MET A 535 -0.82 -17.58 9.87
C MET A 535 0.02 -17.72 8.61
N ASN A 536 0.57 -18.93 8.40
CA ASN A 536 1.14 -19.25 7.09
C ASN A 536 0.02 -19.44 6.05
N GLU A 537 0.40 -19.46 4.77
CA GLU A 537 -0.56 -19.54 3.65
C GLU A 537 -1.50 -20.76 3.78
N GLU A 538 -0.95 -21.91 4.18
CA GLU A 538 -1.75 -23.13 4.36
C GLU A 538 -2.78 -23.00 5.49
N GLN A 539 -2.39 -22.44 6.64
CA GLN A 539 -3.28 -22.20 7.78
C GLN A 539 -4.39 -21.22 7.42
N LEU A 540 -4.06 -20.16 6.68
CA LEU A 540 -5.03 -19.20 6.18
C LEU A 540 -6.04 -19.87 5.23
N LEU A 541 -5.56 -20.63 4.26
CA LEU A 541 -6.41 -21.37 3.32
C LEU A 541 -7.32 -22.37 4.04
N ARG A 542 -6.79 -23.14 4.99
CA ARG A 542 -7.60 -24.07 5.80
C ARG A 542 -8.66 -23.34 6.62
N THR A 543 -8.33 -22.16 7.16
CA THR A 543 -9.27 -21.35 7.95
C THR A 543 -10.39 -20.81 7.07
N ILE A 544 -10.05 -20.25 5.90
CA ILE A 544 -11.03 -19.80 4.91
C ILE A 544 -11.92 -20.97 4.47
N GLN A 545 -11.33 -22.13 4.13
CA GLN A 545 -12.09 -23.32 3.76
C GLN A 545 -13.05 -23.79 4.85
N ARG A 546 -12.66 -23.74 6.13
CA ARG A 546 -13.56 -24.06 7.24
C ARG A 546 -14.71 -23.05 7.38
N MET A 547 -14.46 -21.78 7.11
CA MET A 547 -15.48 -20.72 7.14
C MET A 547 -16.45 -20.78 5.95
N THR A 548 -15.94 -21.21 4.78
CA THR A 548 -16.70 -21.26 3.52
C THR A 548 -17.36 -22.61 3.26
N THR A 549 -16.85 -23.70 3.83
CA THR A 549 -17.52 -25.00 3.76
C THR A 549 -18.83 -24.86 4.53
N PRO A 550 -19.99 -24.88 3.88
CA PRO A 550 -21.24 -24.86 4.61
C PRO A 550 -21.23 -26.08 5.52
N SER A 551 -21.51 -25.88 6.81
CA SER A 551 -21.83 -26.96 7.75
C SER A 551 -23.20 -27.56 7.40
N SER A 552 -23.44 -27.90 6.13
CA SER A 552 -24.70 -28.41 5.58
C SER A 552 -24.98 -29.86 5.98
N LEU A 553 -24.57 -30.27 7.18
CA LEU A 553 -24.82 -31.61 7.73
C LEU A 553 -25.42 -31.60 9.14
N ILE A 554 -25.64 -30.44 9.77
CA ILE A 554 -26.42 -30.37 11.02
C ILE A 554 -27.78 -29.75 10.70
N ILE A 555 -28.77 -30.61 10.47
CA ILE A 555 -30.17 -30.24 10.26
C ILE A 555 -30.63 -29.45 11.48
N GLY A 556 -31.00 -28.17 11.31
CA GLY A 556 -31.62 -27.35 12.35
C GLY A 556 -30.92 -26.03 12.67
N ASP A 557 -29.67 -25.83 12.27
CA ASP A 557 -28.91 -24.62 12.58
C ASP A 557 -28.89 -23.61 11.41
N ALA A 558 -29.16 -22.34 11.71
CA ALA A 558 -29.03 -21.23 10.77
C ALA A 558 -27.61 -20.66 10.84
N TYR A 559 -26.87 -20.74 9.73
CA TYR A 559 -25.53 -20.13 9.63
C TYR A 559 -25.62 -18.71 9.09
N VAL A 560 -25.05 -17.75 9.82
CA VAL A 560 -24.97 -16.34 9.41
C VAL A 560 -23.51 -15.94 9.28
N PHE A 561 -23.12 -15.55 8.07
CA PHE A 561 -21.79 -14.98 7.81
C PHE A 561 -21.88 -13.46 7.79
N ILE A 562 -21.15 -12.80 8.67
CA ILE A 562 -21.10 -11.33 8.78
C ILE A 562 -19.69 -10.86 8.43
N VAL A 563 -19.58 -9.98 7.44
CA VAL A 563 -18.33 -9.31 7.08
C VAL A 563 -18.39 -7.87 7.59
N LEU A 564 -17.42 -7.50 8.43
CA LEU A 564 -17.28 -6.15 8.95
C LEU A 564 -15.98 -5.54 8.41
N ASP A 565 -16.10 -4.49 7.59
CA ASP A 565 -14.97 -3.64 7.19
C ASP A 565 -15.05 -2.31 7.94
N PHE A 566 -14.16 -2.14 8.91
CA PHE A 566 -14.14 -0.95 9.76
C PHE A 566 -13.38 0.19 9.09
N SER A 567 -14.10 1.25 8.71
CA SER A 567 -13.45 2.46 8.23
C SER A 567 -12.67 3.14 9.36
N SER A 568 -11.41 3.49 9.09
CA SER A 568 -10.55 4.25 10.01
C SER A 568 -10.39 3.59 11.40
N TRP A 569 -10.44 2.25 11.46
CA TRP A 569 -10.34 1.45 12.69
C TRP A 569 -9.19 1.87 13.59
N CYS A 570 -7.97 1.93 13.05
CA CYS A 570 -6.77 2.24 13.83
C CYS A 570 -6.80 3.65 14.44
N THR A 571 -7.39 4.63 13.75
CA THR A 571 -7.50 6.01 14.26
C THR A 571 -8.58 6.19 15.31
N ASN A 572 -9.42 5.16 15.53
CA ASN A 572 -10.53 5.25 16.47
C ASN A 572 -10.13 4.96 17.91
N PHE A 573 -9.00 4.30 18.15
CA PHE A 573 -8.52 3.98 19.49
C PHE A 573 -8.07 5.24 20.25
N ARG A 574 -8.31 5.22 21.56
CA ARG A 574 -7.89 6.26 22.52
C ARG A 574 -7.25 5.57 23.72
N TYR A 575 -6.40 6.31 24.43
CA TYR A 575 -5.70 5.79 25.60
C TYR A 575 -6.65 5.14 26.60
N GLU A 576 -7.74 5.82 26.95
CA GLU A 576 -8.73 5.36 27.93
C GLU A 576 -9.42 4.05 27.53
N PHE A 577 -9.51 3.77 26.22
CA PHE A 577 -10.11 2.54 25.71
C PHE A 577 -9.15 1.34 25.79
N VAL A 578 -7.88 1.56 25.47
CA VAL A 578 -6.89 0.48 25.33
C VAL A 578 -5.99 0.29 26.54
N PHE A 579 -5.94 1.27 27.45
CA PHE A 579 -4.98 1.30 28.56
C PHE A 579 -5.04 0.05 29.45
N LEU A 580 -6.24 -0.40 29.84
CA LEU A 580 -6.39 -1.59 30.69
C LEU A 580 -5.90 -2.85 29.97
N PHE A 581 -6.17 -2.98 28.68
CA PHE A 581 -5.68 -4.10 27.87
C PHE A 581 -4.16 -4.09 27.76
N PHE A 582 -3.56 -2.93 27.46
CA PHE A 582 -2.10 -2.83 27.35
C PHE A 582 -1.38 -3.00 28.70
N THR A 583 -2.01 -2.63 29.81
CA THR A 583 -1.46 -2.91 31.15
C THR A 583 -1.37 -4.42 31.41
N GLU A 584 -2.39 -5.19 31.00
CA GLU A 584 -2.36 -6.65 31.12
C GLU A 584 -1.35 -7.27 30.17
N LEU A 585 -1.18 -6.71 28.97
CA LEU A 585 -0.17 -7.13 28.02
C LEU A 585 1.24 -6.88 28.57
N ASP A 586 1.52 -5.69 29.10
CA ASP A 586 2.80 -5.34 29.72
C ASP A 586 3.11 -6.24 30.93
N SER A 587 2.10 -6.62 31.71
CA SER A 587 2.27 -7.50 32.88
C SER A 587 2.69 -8.93 32.52
N LEU A 588 2.62 -9.33 31.24
CA LEU A 588 3.06 -10.66 30.80
C LEU A 588 4.58 -10.82 30.78
N TRP A 589 5.36 -9.74 30.64
CA TRP A 589 6.83 -9.75 30.59
C TRP A 589 7.46 -9.24 31.88
#